data_AF-A0A969T6B7-F1
#
_entry.id   AF-A0A969T6B7-F1
#
_cell.length_a   1.000
_cell.length_b   1.000
_cell.length_c   1.000
_cell.angle_alpha   90.00
_cell.angle_beta   90.00
_cell.angle_gamma   90.00
#
_symmetry.space_group_name_H-M   'P 1'
#
loop_
_entity.id
_entity.type
_entity.pdbx_description
1 polymer ?
#
loop_
_entity_poly.entity_id
_entity_poly.type
_entity_poly.pdbx_seq_one_letter_code
_entity_poly.pdbx_strand_id
1 'polypeptide(L)'
;MNDSLRFSSIGFYTRYLKITPATKDTAFHKIVLIKREYDLPMVNIYELRWQVFKSEFMEEEVEEDKIAKNISNWMTNLISVEELKMIYQSTMVPGFALNYKGKAEKQRRKVAKLEKKYKLIAPKFNDKMINALTGLEGDAIYDFLRFCNFEENFLINATEYEIMERVLKYWEDYKKKGLNK
;
A
#
# COMPACT_ATOMS: atom_id res chain seq x y z
N MET A 1 41.82 -20.53 -3.78
CA MET A 1 40.58 -19.86 -3.33
C MET A 1 40.92 -18.40 -3.08
N ASN A 2 40.23 -17.47 -3.76
CA ASN A 2 40.53 -16.04 -3.74
C ASN A 2 39.25 -15.28 -3.41
N ASP A 3 38.78 -15.50 -2.18
CA ASP A 3 37.49 -14.99 -1.76
C ASP A 3 37.63 -13.51 -1.39
N SER A 4 36.61 -12.72 -1.76
CA SER A 4 36.58 -11.29 -1.49
C SER A 4 35.35 -10.92 -0.68
N LEU A 5 35.56 -10.13 0.38
CA LEU A 5 34.52 -9.57 1.22
C LEU A 5 34.24 -8.13 0.77
N ARG A 6 32.97 -7.81 0.55
CA ARG A 6 32.48 -6.47 0.21
C ARG A 6 31.72 -5.89 1.40
N PHE A 7 32.07 -4.68 1.81
CA PHE A 7 31.40 -3.93 2.87
C PHE A 7 30.79 -2.66 2.28
N SER A 8 29.47 -2.48 2.44
CA SER A 8 28.73 -1.32 1.93
C SER A 8 27.72 -0.83 2.96
N SER A 9 27.60 0.49 3.12
CA SER A 9 26.62 1.15 3.97
C SER A 9 26.23 2.51 3.38
N ILE A 10 25.00 2.96 3.60
CA ILE A 10 24.50 4.25 3.13
C ILE A 10 25.31 5.37 3.77
N GLY A 11 25.77 6.32 2.94
CA GLY A 11 26.61 7.43 3.40
C GLY A 11 28.09 7.08 3.56
N PHE A 12 28.54 5.90 3.12
CA PHE A 12 29.94 5.47 3.18
C PHE A 12 30.43 4.86 1.86
N TYR A 13 31.72 4.99 1.54
CA TYR A 13 32.31 4.34 0.37
C TYR A 13 32.39 2.81 0.56
N THR A 14 32.07 2.08 -0.50
CA THR A 14 32.13 0.61 -0.52
C THR A 14 33.59 0.16 -0.46
N ARG A 15 33.90 -0.79 0.42
CA ARG A 15 35.26 -1.32 0.61
C ARG A 15 35.31 -2.82 0.27
N TYR A 16 36.35 -3.23 -0.45
CA TYR A 16 36.61 -4.63 -0.79
C TYR A 16 37.87 -5.12 -0.07
N LEU A 17 37.81 -6.31 0.52
CA LEU A 17 38.95 -6.99 1.14
C LEU A 17 39.11 -8.38 0.49
N LYS A 18 40.34 -8.71 0.07
CA LYS A 18 40.68 -10.05 -0.41
C LYS A 18 41.25 -10.85 0.75
N ILE A 19 40.70 -12.02 1.03
CA ILE A 19 41.21 -12.90 2.08
C ILE A 19 42.36 -13.72 1.49
N THR A 20 43.59 -13.40 1.90
CA THR A 20 44.77 -14.21 1.55
C THR A 20 45.06 -15.20 2.69
N PRO A 21 45.44 -16.47 2.40
CA PRO A 21 45.67 -17.51 3.43
C PRO A 21 46.73 -17.18 4.48
N ALA A 22 47.54 -16.14 4.27
CA ALA A 22 48.56 -15.66 5.19
C ALA A 22 48.03 -14.76 6.32
N THR A 23 46.73 -14.44 6.33
CA THR A 23 46.08 -13.69 7.42
C THR A 23 45.73 -14.62 8.59
N LYS A 24 46.73 -15.36 9.09
CA LYS A 24 46.64 -16.11 10.35
C LYS A 24 47.04 -15.21 11.51
N ASP A 25 46.29 -15.32 12.60
CA ASP A 25 46.53 -14.79 13.95
C ASP A 25 46.26 -13.32 14.27
N THR A 26 45.06 -12.83 13.93
CA THR A 26 44.38 -11.85 14.80
C THR A 26 42.89 -12.17 14.90
N ALA A 27 42.41 -12.42 16.13
CA ALA A 27 41.00 -12.78 16.40
C ALA A 27 40.00 -11.68 16.03
N PHE A 28 40.47 -10.45 15.78
CA PHE A 28 39.62 -9.30 15.43
C PHE A 28 40.25 -8.46 14.32
N HIS A 29 39.51 -8.30 13.22
CA HIS A 29 39.85 -7.36 12.14
C HIS A 29 38.87 -6.18 12.18
N LYS A 30 39.36 -4.98 12.52
CA LYS A 30 38.55 -3.76 12.51
C LYS A 30 38.50 -3.17 11.11
N ILE A 31 37.31 -3.09 10.53
CA ILE A 31 37.08 -2.52 9.20
C ILE A 31 36.40 -1.17 9.35
N VAL A 32 37.12 -0.10 9.02
CA VAL A 32 36.61 1.28 9.04
C VAL A 32 36.16 1.68 7.64
N LEU A 33 34.93 2.21 7.53
CA LEU A 33 34.37 2.76 6.30
C LEU A 33 34.52 4.28 6.29
N ILE A 34 34.83 4.84 5.11
CA ILE A 34 35.01 6.28 4.91
C ILE A 34 33.66 6.89 4.55
N LYS A 35 33.26 7.96 5.23
CA LYS A 35 32.00 8.66 4.97
C LYS A 35 32.04 9.31 3.59
N ARG A 36 30.94 9.24 2.85
CA ARG A 36 30.74 10.02 1.62
C ARG A 36 30.33 11.43 2.01
N GLU A 37 31.12 12.39 1.60
CA GLU A 37 30.77 13.80 1.65
C GLU A 37 30.25 14.20 0.26
N TYR A 38 29.10 14.88 0.25
CA TYR A 38 28.50 15.37 -0.98
C TYR A 38 28.57 16.88 -0.94
N ASP A 39 29.41 17.46 -1.80
CA ASP A 39 29.39 18.90 -2.03
C ASP A 39 28.09 19.24 -2.74
N LEU A 40 27.21 19.95 -2.04
CA LEU A 40 25.99 20.46 -2.63
C LEU A 40 26.36 21.64 -3.53
N PRO A 41 26.04 21.60 -4.84
CA PRO A 41 26.32 22.72 -5.71
C PRO A 41 25.54 23.96 -5.22
N MET A 42 26.23 25.09 -5.14
CA MET A 42 25.58 26.36 -4.79
C MET A 42 24.59 26.72 -5.89
N VAL A 43 23.31 26.78 -5.53
CA VAL A 43 22.25 27.16 -6.47
C VAL A 43 22.07 28.67 -6.40
N ASN A 44 22.47 29.39 -7.45
CA ASN A 44 22.16 30.81 -7.61
C ASN A 44 20.67 30.96 -7.97
N ILE A 45 19.86 31.39 -7.01
CA ILE A 45 18.45 31.73 -7.21
C ILE A 45 18.39 33.21 -7.59
N TYR A 46 18.21 33.50 -8.88
CA TYR A 46 17.89 34.84 -9.35
C TYR A 46 16.42 35.14 -9.05
N GLU A 47 16.08 36.28 -8.44
CA GLU A 47 14.70 36.64 -8.05
C GLU A 47 13.69 36.56 -9.20
N LEU A 48 14.10 36.93 -10.43
CA LEU A 48 13.29 36.78 -11.64
C LEU A 48 12.93 35.32 -11.94
N ARG A 49 13.87 34.38 -11.72
CA ARG A 49 13.64 32.94 -11.90
C ARG A 49 12.68 32.39 -10.84
N TRP A 50 12.69 32.95 -9.63
CA TRP A 50 11.77 32.55 -8.56
C TRP A 50 10.33 32.93 -8.85
N GLN A 51 10.09 34.13 -9.39
CA GLN A 51 8.74 34.56 -9.75
C GLN A 51 8.16 33.73 -10.90
N VAL A 52 8.98 33.45 -11.93
CA VAL A 52 8.59 32.58 -13.06
C VAL A 52 8.34 31.15 -12.60
N PHE A 53 9.22 30.60 -11.76
CA PHE A 53 9.00 29.28 -11.17
C PHE A 53 7.70 29.24 -10.35
N LYS A 54 7.42 30.28 -9.56
CA LYS A 54 6.22 30.34 -8.73
C LYS A 54 4.95 30.41 -9.57
N SER A 55 4.93 31.14 -10.69
CA SER A 55 3.77 31.12 -11.59
C SER A 55 3.59 29.75 -12.24
N GLU A 56 4.66 29.17 -12.77
CA GLU A 56 4.60 27.85 -13.42
C GLU A 56 4.17 26.75 -12.44
N PHE A 57 4.74 26.74 -11.22
CA PHE A 57 4.40 25.77 -10.18
C PHE A 57 2.97 25.90 -9.66
N MET A 58 2.42 27.11 -9.61
CA MET A 58 1.03 27.34 -9.17
C MET A 58 0.00 27.00 -10.24
N GLU A 59 0.40 27.03 -11.52
CA GLU A 59 -0.45 26.70 -12.67
C GLU A 59 -0.38 25.22 -13.07
N GLU A 60 0.60 24.47 -12.56
CA GLU A 60 0.79 23.07 -12.90
C GLU A 60 -0.27 22.15 -12.26
N GLU A 61 -1.07 21.50 -13.10
CA GLU A 61 -2.03 20.49 -12.66
C GLU A 61 -1.29 19.21 -12.23
N VAL A 62 -1.34 18.93 -10.94
CA VAL A 62 -0.68 17.78 -10.31
C VAL A 62 -1.43 16.49 -10.64
N GLU A 63 -1.02 15.80 -11.69
CA GLU A 63 -1.43 14.41 -11.93
C GLU A 63 -0.77 13.48 -10.88
N GLU A 64 -1.49 13.17 -9.79
CA GLU A 64 -1.01 12.38 -8.63
C GLU A 64 -0.28 11.08 -9.03
N ASP A 65 -0.75 10.40 -10.08
CA ASP A 65 -0.18 9.14 -10.56
C ASP A 65 1.20 9.29 -11.20
N LYS A 66 1.46 10.38 -11.93
CA LYS A 66 2.76 10.65 -12.57
C LYS A 66 3.83 11.00 -11.54
N ILE A 67 3.48 11.80 -10.53
CA ILE A 67 4.41 12.23 -9.48
C ILE A 67 4.83 11.06 -8.60
N ALA A 68 3.88 10.22 -8.18
CA ALA A 68 4.20 9.02 -7.39
C ALA A 68 5.15 8.08 -8.16
N LYS A 69 4.94 7.93 -9.46
CA LYS A 69 5.80 7.12 -10.35
C LYS A 69 7.19 7.74 -10.50
N ASN A 70 7.28 9.06 -10.66
CA ASN A 70 8.56 9.78 -10.79
C ASN A 70 9.38 9.74 -9.50
N ILE A 71 8.75 9.93 -8.33
CA ILE A 71 9.40 9.80 -7.02
C ILE A 71 9.89 8.37 -6.81
N SER A 72 9.06 7.38 -7.16
CA SER A 72 9.45 5.96 -7.08
C SER A 72 10.65 5.67 -7.98
N ASN A 73 10.64 6.15 -9.23
CA ASN A 73 11.74 5.96 -10.18
C ASN A 73 13.03 6.64 -9.70
N TRP A 74 12.94 7.86 -9.16
CA TRP A 74 14.08 8.56 -8.55
C TRP A 74 14.63 7.78 -7.36
N MET A 75 13.79 7.32 -6.43
CA MET A 75 14.19 6.49 -5.29
C MET A 75 14.86 5.18 -5.71
N THR A 76 14.35 4.51 -6.75
CA THR A 76 14.97 3.28 -7.27
C THR A 76 16.29 3.53 -8.00
N ASN A 77 16.56 4.77 -8.43
CA ASN A 77 17.84 5.13 -9.05
C ASN A 77 18.89 5.58 -8.02
N LEU A 78 18.50 5.99 -6.82
CA LEU A 78 19.41 6.35 -5.73
C LEU A 78 20.10 5.15 -5.08
N ILE A 79 19.46 3.98 -5.15
CA ILE A 79 19.98 2.72 -4.62
C ILE A 79 20.12 1.79 -5.81
N SER A 80 21.34 1.33 -6.10
CA SER A 80 21.53 0.44 -7.26
C SER A 80 20.67 -0.83 -7.12
N VAL A 81 20.09 -1.30 -8.23
CA VAL A 81 19.30 -2.54 -8.26
C VAL A 81 20.09 -3.72 -7.68
N GLU A 82 21.42 -3.71 -7.82
CA GLU A 82 22.33 -4.71 -7.28
C GLU A 82 22.45 -4.64 -5.76
N GLU A 83 22.47 -3.44 -5.17
CA GLU A 83 22.45 -3.24 -3.72
C GLU A 83 21.09 -3.57 -3.10
N LEU A 84 19.99 -3.24 -3.78
CA LEU A 84 18.65 -3.66 -3.38
C LEU A 84 18.50 -5.20 -3.43
N LYS A 85 19.01 -5.84 -4.48
CA LYS A 85 19.06 -7.31 -4.60
C LYS A 85 19.91 -7.93 -3.51
N MET A 86 21.08 -7.38 -3.18
CA MET A 86 21.91 -7.89 -2.10
C MET A 86 21.27 -7.70 -0.72
N ILE A 87 20.60 -6.58 -0.46
CA ILE A 87 19.83 -6.38 0.79
C ILE A 87 18.71 -7.41 0.85
N TYR A 88 17.92 -7.55 -0.21
CA TYR A 88 16.86 -8.55 -0.32
C TYR A 88 17.37 -9.99 -0.14
N GLN A 89 18.46 -10.36 -0.81
CA GLN A 89 19.10 -11.68 -0.71
C GLN A 89 19.71 -11.92 0.68
N SER A 90 20.33 -10.91 1.29
CA SER A 90 20.90 -11.00 2.65
C SER A 90 19.83 -11.16 3.74
N THR A 91 18.60 -10.69 3.48
CA THR A 91 17.43 -10.92 4.35
C THR A 91 16.71 -12.26 4.09
N MET A 92 17.07 -13.00 3.04
CA MET A 92 16.54 -14.33 2.77
C MET A 92 17.42 -15.40 3.44
N VAL A 93 17.26 -15.56 4.75
CA VAL A 93 17.63 -16.82 5.43
C VAL A 93 16.68 -17.91 4.91
N PRO A 94 17.13 -19.13 4.58
CA PRO A 94 16.24 -20.22 4.18
C PRO A 94 15.21 -20.46 5.30
N GLY A 95 13.94 -20.19 5.01
CA GLY A 95 12.84 -20.32 5.98
C GLY A 95 12.33 -19.00 6.61
N PHE A 96 13.02 -17.88 6.45
CA PHE A 96 12.54 -16.56 6.90
C PHE A 96 12.46 -15.59 5.73
N ALA A 97 11.35 -15.65 4.99
CA ALA A 97 10.98 -14.56 4.11
C ALA A 97 10.51 -13.37 4.98
N LEU A 98 11.37 -12.37 5.18
CA LEU A 98 10.96 -11.06 5.66
C LEU A 98 10.04 -10.43 4.61
N ASN A 99 8.76 -10.80 4.67
CA ASN A 99 7.68 -10.14 3.96
C ASN A 99 7.52 -8.74 4.58
N TYR A 100 8.44 -7.81 4.29
CA TYR A 100 8.31 -6.41 4.64
C TYR A 100 7.23 -5.78 3.75
N LYS A 101 5.97 -6.16 4.01
CA LYS A 101 4.79 -5.54 3.42
C LYS A 101 4.65 -4.21 4.14
N GLY A 102 5.13 -3.15 3.51
CA GLY A 102 4.98 -1.78 3.99
C GLY A 102 3.51 -1.48 4.32
N LYS A 103 3.27 -0.49 5.18
CA LYS A 103 1.90 -0.10 5.62
C LYS A 103 0.95 0.11 4.41
N ALA A 104 1.47 0.68 3.32
CA ALA A 104 0.76 0.87 2.06
C ALA A 104 0.30 -0.44 1.41
N GLU A 105 1.15 -1.48 1.36
CA GLU A 105 0.76 -2.76 0.76
C GLU A 105 -0.27 -3.50 1.62
N LYS A 106 -0.18 -3.39 2.95
CA LYS A 106 -1.20 -3.92 3.85
C LYS A 106 -2.55 -3.25 3.63
N GLN A 107 -2.58 -1.92 3.43
CA GLN A 107 -3.79 -1.18 3.11
C GLN A 107 -4.35 -1.58 1.74
N ARG A 108 -3.53 -1.62 0.69
CA ARG A 108 -3.95 -2.06 -0.66
C ARG A 108 -4.57 -3.46 -0.63
N ARG A 109 -4.00 -4.40 0.13
CA ARG A 109 -4.57 -5.74 0.31
C ARG A 109 -5.91 -5.73 1.04
N LYS A 110 -6.13 -4.82 1.99
CA LYS A 110 -7.43 -4.67 2.66
C LYS A 110 -8.48 -4.13 1.69
N VAL A 111 -8.15 -3.08 0.93
CA VAL A 111 -9.04 -2.51 -0.10
C VAL A 111 -9.39 -3.57 -1.15
N ALA A 112 -8.40 -4.26 -1.70
CA ALA A 112 -8.61 -5.31 -2.69
C ALA A 112 -9.52 -6.46 -2.17
N LYS A 113 -9.42 -6.80 -0.87
CA LYS A 113 -10.34 -7.77 -0.24
C LYS A 113 -11.76 -7.25 -0.17
N LEU A 114 -11.96 -5.98 0.21
CA LEU A 114 -13.29 -5.35 0.27
C LEU A 114 -13.90 -5.23 -1.12
N GLU A 115 -13.13 -4.80 -2.12
CA GLU A 115 -13.58 -4.72 -3.52
C GLU A 115 -14.00 -6.08 -4.06
N LYS A 116 -13.23 -7.15 -3.76
CA LYS A 116 -13.59 -8.50 -4.19
C LYS A 116 -14.92 -8.95 -3.58
N LYS A 117 -15.16 -8.65 -2.31
CA LYS A 117 -16.45 -8.96 -1.66
C LYS A 117 -17.58 -8.13 -2.25
N TYR A 118 -17.37 -6.83 -2.42
CA TYR A 118 -18.37 -5.93 -3.00
C TYR A 118 -18.79 -6.37 -4.41
N LYS A 119 -17.85 -6.82 -5.25
CA LYS A 119 -18.14 -7.37 -6.58
C LYS A 119 -19.05 -8.60 -6.56
N LEU A 120 -19.03 -9.40 -5.49
CA LEU A 120 -19.89 -10.57 -5.35
C LEU A 120 -21.29 -10.21 -4.83
N ILE A 121 -21.38 -9.21 -3.97
CA ILE A 121 -22.62 -8.82 -3.27
C ILE A 121 -23.44 -7.84 -4.12
N ALA A 122 -22.82 -6.79 -4.68
CA ALA A 122 -23.49 -5.67 -5.33
C ALA A 122 -24.49 -6.06 -6.46
N PRO A 123 -24.24 -7.11 -7.27
CA PRO A 123 -25.21 -7.53 -8.28
C PRO A 123 -26.51 -8.08 -7.69
N LYS A 124 -26.44 -8.75 -6.52
CA LYS A 124 -27.56 -9.43 -5.88
C LYS A 124 -28.23 -8.59 -4.79
N PHE A 125 -27.53 -7.59 -4.27
CA PHE A 125 -27.95 -6.79 -3.13
C PHE A 125 -27.53 -5.33 -3.34
N ASN A 126 -28.51 -4.49 -3.70
CA ASN A 126 -28.31 -3.07 -3.99
C ASN A 126 -29.59 -2.27 -3.67
N ASP A 127 -29.45 -0.95 -3.58
CA ASP A 127 -30.53 -0.04 -3.18
C ASP A 127 -31.75 -0.12 -4.10
N LYS A 128 -31.57 -0.41 -5.40
CA LYS A 128 -32.67 -0.59 -6.35
C LYS A 128 -33.50 -1.83 -6.03
N MET A 129 -32.87 -2.95 -5.70
CA MET A 129 -33.54 -4.17 -5.28
C MET A 129 -34.29 -3.96 -3.96
N ILE A 130 -33.69 -3.25 -3.00
CA ILE A 130 -34.36 -2.92 -1.74
C ILE A 130 -35.58 -2.01 -1.97
N ASN A 131 -35.43 -0.96 -2.78
CA ASN A 131 -36.53 -0.09 -3.18
C ASN A 131 -37.65 -0.87 -3.87
N ALA A 132 -37.33 -1.75 -4.82
CA ALA A 132 -38.32 -2.56 -5.52
C ALA A 132 -39.15 -3.47 -4.58
N LEU A 133 -38.53 -3.99 -3.52
CA LEU A 133 -39.19 -4.88 -2.56
C LEU A 133 -39.94 -4.16 -1.44
N THR A 134 -39.46 -2.98 -1.02
CA THR A 134 -39.94 -2.30 0.19
C THR A 134 -40.63 -0.96 -0.09
N GLY A 135 -40.39 -0.35 -1.26
CA GLY A 135 -40.81 1.00 -1.61
C GLY A 135 -40.04 2.12 -0.90
N LEU A 136 -38.98 1.78 -0.14
CA LEU A 136 -38.17 2.77 0.58
C LEU A 136 -37.23 3.51 -0.38
N GLU A 137 -36.98 4.79 -0.10
CA GLU A 137 -36.08 5.65 -0.87
C GLU A 137 -35.14 6.45 0.04
N GLY A 138 -33.99 6.83 -0.52
CA GLY A 138 -33.00 7.68 0.16
C GLY A 138 -32.56 7.10 1.51
N ASP A 139 -32.56 7.95 2.54
CA ASP A 139 -32.06 7.60 3.87
C ASP A 139 -32.85 6.48 4.56
N ALA A 140 -34.12 6.31 4.22
CA ALA A 140 -34.96 5.27 4.81
C ALA A 140 -34.47 3.85 4.46
N ILE A 141 -33.82 3.68 3.31
CA ILE A 141 -33.17 2.42 2.92
C ILE A 141 -32.05 2.09 3.93
N TYR A 142 -31.20 3.06 4.27
CA TYR A 142 -30.07 2.81 5.16
C TYR A 142 -30.51 2.52 6.60
N ASP A 143 -31.62 3.11 7.05
CA ASP A 143 -32.20 2.79 8.36
C ASP A 143 -32.80 1.39 8.42
N PHE A 144 -33.47 0.97 7.34
CA PHE A 144 -33.94 -0.41 7.21
C PHE A 144 -32.78 -1.41 7.12
N LEU A 145 -31.75 -1.10 6.34
CA LEU A 145 -30.56 -1.96 6.23
C LEU A 145 -29.83 -2.11 7.58
N ARG A 146 -29.74 -1.04 8.37
CA ARG A 146 -29.24 -1.08 9.75
C ARG A 146 -30.07 -2.00 10.64
N PHE A 147 -31.38 -2.02 10.47
CA PHE A 147 -32.26 -2.93 11.19
C PHE A 147 -32.06 -4.40 10.79
N CYS A 148 -31.93 -4.67 9.49
CA CYS A 148 -31.72 -6.03 8.97
C CYS A 148 -30.43 -6.67 9.50
N ASN A 149 -29.36 -5.86 9.62
CA ASN A 149 -28.04 -6.29 10.12
C ASN A 149 -27.57 -7.62 9.51
N PHE A 150 -27.57 -7.69 8.17
CA PHE A 150 -27.19 -8.90 7.44
C PHE A 150 -25.76 -9.35 7.76
N GLU A 151 -25.58 -10.65 7.96
CA GLU A 151 -24.24 -11.23 8.06
C GLU A 151 -23.54 -11.18 6.69
N GLU A 152 -22.30 -10.69 6.65
CA GLU A 152 -21.53 -10.56 5.42
C GLU A 152 -21.37 -11.90 4.69
N ASN A 153 -21.15 -13.00 5.43
CA ASN A 153 -21.01 -14.34 4.85
C ASN A 153 -22.30 -14.82 4.17
N PHE A 154 -23.47 -14.44 4.70
CA PHE A 154 -24.74 -14.77 4.07
C PHE A 154 -24.86 -14.07 2.71
N LEU A 155 -24.59 -12.76 2.65
CA LEU A 155 -24.68 -11.99 1.40
C LEU A 155 -23.71 -12.48 0.30
N ILE A 156 -22.56 -13.03 0.68
CA ILE A 156 -21.58 -13.58 -0.26
C ILE A 156 -22.06 -14.91 -0.86
N ASN A 157 -22.58 -15.80 -0.02
CA ASN A 157 -22.87 -17.18 -0.40
C ASN A 157 -24.30 -17.39 -0.91
N ALA A 158 -25.25 -16.57 -0.46
CA ALA A 158 -26.65 -16.70 -0.82
C ALA A 158 -26.89 -16.36 -2.30
N THR A 159 -27.92 -16.99 -2.85
CA THR A 159 -28.50 -16.63 -4.14
C THR A 159 -29.30 -15.33 -4.02
N GLU A 160 -29.50 -14.65 -5.15
CA GLU A 160 -30.32 -13.43 -5.19
C GLU A 160 -31.73 -13.67 -4.63
N TYR A 161 -32.34 -14.82 -4.96
CA TYR A 161 -33.66 -15.20 -4.47
C TYR A 161 -33.72 -15.35 -2.94
N GLU A 162 -32.76 -16.03 -2.33
CA GLU A 162 -32.69 -16.18 -0.86
C GLU A 162 -32.50 -14.83 -0.15
N ILE A 163 -31.74 -13.92 -0.77
CA ILE A 163 -31.55 -12.55 -0.26
C ILE A 163 -32.88 -11.79 -0.34
N MET A 164 -33.61 -11.87 -1.45
CA MET A 164 -34.93 -11.23 -1.61
C MET A 164 -35.94 -11.74 -0.56
N GLU A 165 -36.04 -13.05 -0.39
CA GLU A 165 -36.93 -13.66 0.61
C GLU A 165 -36.59 -13.16 2.03
N ARG A 166 -35.30 -13.09 2.35
CA ARG A 166 -34.86 -12.61 3.66
C ARG A 166 -35.16 -11.12 3.87
N VAL A 167 -34.97 -10.29 2.84
CA VAL A 167 -35.31 -8.86 2.87
C VAL A 167 -36.80 -8.68 3.16
N LEU A 168 -37.68 -9.42 2.46
CA LEU A 168 -39.12 -9.34 2.69
C LEU A 168 -39.50 -9.73 4.12
N LYS A 169 -38.86 -10.76 4.68
CA LYS A 169 -39.07 -11.15 6.08
C LYS A 169 -38.70 -10.03 7.05
N TYR A 170 -37.53 -9.41 6.87
CA TYR A 170 -37.12 -8.27 7.69
C TYR A 170 -38.04 -7.07 7.51
N TRP A 171 -38.58 -6.86 6.32
CA TRP A 171 -39.53 -5.78 6.06
C TRP A 171 -40.83 -5.95 6.84
N GLU A 172 -41.38 -7.17 6.88
CA GLU A 172 -42.55 -7.46 7.73
C GLU A 172 -42.27 -7.23 9.22
N ASP A 173 -41.09 -7.63 9.70
CA ASP A 173 -40.69 -7.42 11.09
C ASP A 173 -40.45 -5.94 11.41
N TYR A 174 -39.89 -5.19 10.45
CA TYR A 174 -39.67 -3.75 10.55
C TYR A 174 -41.00 -2.99 10.65
N LYS A 175 -41.99 -3.34 9.80
CA LYS A 175 -43.34 -2.77 9.85
C LYS A 175 -44.04 -3.05 11.19
N LYS A 176 -43.93 -4.28 11.72
CA LYS A 176 -44.51 -4.64 13.03
C LYS A 176 -43.91 -3.86 14.18
N LYS A 177 -42.61 -3.55 14.14
CA LYS A 177 -41.95 -2.70 15.14
C LYS A 177 -42.31 -1.22 14.99
N GLY A 178 -42.53 -0.75 13.76
CA GLY A 178 -42.99 0.61 13.48
C GLY A 178 -44.44 0.88 13.92
N LEU A 179 -45.29 -0.15 14.01
CA LEU A 179 -46.68 -0.08 14.47
C LEU A 179 -46.84 -0.01 16.01
N ASN A 180 -45.76 -0.20 16.78
CA ASN A 180 -45.76 -0.15 18.25
C ASN A 180 -45.12 1.15 18.79
N LYS A 181 -45.16 2.23 18.02
CA LYS A 181 -44.69 3.56 18.42
C LYS A 181 -45.81 4.58 18.35
#